data_AF-A0A6J7H1Y3-F1
#
_entry.id   AF-A0A6J7H1Y3-F1
#
_cell.length_a   1.000
_cell.length_b   1.000
_cell.length_c   1.000
_cell.angle_alpha   90.00
_cell.angle_beta   90.00
_cell.angle_gamma   90.00
#
_symmetry.space_group_name_H-M   'P 1'
#
loop_
_entity.id
_entity.type
_entity.pdbx_description
1 polymer ?
#
loop_
_entity_poly.entity_id
_entity_poly.type
_entity_poly.pdbx_seq_one_letter_code
_entity_poly.pdbx_strand_id
1 'polypeptide(L)'
;MLEPVGARPGASLPALLRRCPAWVLTALLAVVWLIVDPPTPDLAAHQYRADVFRTAHALIWEQGWYAGHHLPGYSVLVPPIASVITPQALAALCVAIAAWCFERLAQGHWTGNAARAATLWFAIGVTSTLLGGQLAFAAGLAPGLAALLVARSGPRWAALALGALTTLTSPIAAAFLVYGCAAWWLGTRDTRAAWPAVGAVVPGVLIAVAFPQGGVQPFGTVAALISLAVALLVLPILPRGERLVRWGAGLYGALIVGAMLIDTPVGGNLVRLAAVFGGPVVAGALWGRRALALALLAPVLFAWQWSAPVRSIARDAHDPARHEAYHAPLIAELDRRAAVEGPFRLEIPFTRTHWETRWVALRHPLARGWERQLDVKENDLFYEGVLTPQRYRDWLDTLAVHYVAVPDTVPDPAGRAETRLVTAGAVPGLREVWHDRHWRLYAVAGARPLVAPPLRVSALGADTVTLTTPRPARGLLRVRFSPYLKLTRGRGCLSRGPGGWTLVRLDRPGSATIEPGFALGRIHATAPRCAG
;
A
#
# COMPACT_ATOMS: atom_id res chain seq x y z
N MET A 1 -37.44 26.87 42.65
CA MET A 1 -36.22 26.10 42.97
C MET A 1 -36.50 24.66 42.60
N LEU A 2 -36.02 24.21 41.45
CA LEU A 2 -36.19 22.84 40.95
C LEU A 2 -34.88 22.10 41.16
N GLU A 3 -34.92 21.02 41.93
CA GLU A 3 -33.77 20.16 42.20
C GLU A 3 -33.19 19.54 40.90
N PRO A 4 -31.87 19.36 40.81
CA PRO A 4 -31.26 18.63 39.71
C PRO A 4 -31.51 17.12 39.86
N VAL A 5 -32.13 16.52 38.84
CA VAL A 5 -32.34 15.07 38.71
C VAL A 5 -30.98 14.35 38.73
N GLY A 6 -30.79 13.48 39.72
CA GLY A 6 -29.58 12.70 39.93
C GLY A 6 -29.21 11.81 38.74
N ALA A 7 -28.00 12.00 38.22
CA ALA A 7 -27.38 11.08 37.30
C ALA A 7 -27.09 9.75 38.02
N ARG A 8 -27.63 8.64 37.50
CA ARG A 8 -27.31 7.29 37.98
C ARG A 8 -25.81 7.00 37.81
N PRO A 9 -25.14 6.36 38.77
CA PRO A 9 -23.73 5.98 38.65
C PRO A 9 -23.58 4.91 37.56
N GLY A 10 -23.08 5.32 36.39
CA GLY A 10 -22.70 4.41 35.32
C GLY A 10 -21.55 3.49 35.75
N ALA A 11 -21.57 2.24 35.27
CA ALA A 11 -20.57 1.21 35.55
C ALA A 11 -19.14 1.77 35.58
N SER A 12 -18.46 1.55 36.71
CA SER A 12 -17.14 2.15 36.97
C SER A 12 -16.03 1.25 36.43
N LEU A 13 -15.16 1.79 35.56
CA LEU A 13 -14.00 1.06 35.04
C LEU A 13 -13.01 0.69 36.18
N PRO A 14 -12.25 -0.42 36.07
CA PRO A 14 -11.21 -0.80 37.03
C PRO A 14 -10.21 0.35 37.31
N ALA A 15 -9.74 0.48 38.55
CA ALA A 15 -8.90 1.62 38.99
C ALA A 15 -7.58 1.77 38.20
N LEU A 16 -6.95 0.65 37.82
CA LEU A 16 -5.73 0.62 37.00
C LEU A 16 -5.98 1.25 35.61
N LEU A 17 -7.12 0.93 35.00
CA LEU A 17 -7.58 1.48 33.74
C LEU A 17 -8.03 2.95 33.85
N ARG A 18 -8.05 3.57 35.04
CA ARG A 18 -8.31 5.02 35.17
C ARG A 18 -7.04 5.87 35.16
N ARG A 19 -5.89 5.30 35.53
CA ARG A 19 -4.65 6.07 35.77
C ARG A 19 -3.60 5.94 34.67
N CYS A 20 -3.50 4.80 34.00
CA CYS A 20 -2.50 4.61 32.95
C CYS A 20 -2.88 5.38 31.66
N PRO A 21 -2.01 6.21 31.07
CA PRO A 21 -2.30 6.82 29.77
C PRO A 21 -2.60 5.74 28.72
N ALA A 22 -3.62 5.95 27.88
CA ALA A 22 -4.06 4.94 26.93
C ALA A 22 -2.97 4.61 25.89
N TRP A 23 -2.15 5.60 25.52
CA TRP A 23 -1.02 5.38 24.60
C TRP A 23 0.04 4.40 25.12
N VAL A 24 0.20 4.25 26.45
CA VAL A 24 1.14 3.27 27.04
C VAL A 24 0.67 1.85 26.72
N LEU A 25 -0.64 1.59 26.74
CA LEU A 25 -1.18 0.30 26.34
C LEU A 25 -0.87 0.01 24.86
N THR A 26 -1.00 1.00 23.98
CA THR A 26 -0.63 0.86 22.56
C THR A 26 0.86 0.56 22.40
N ALA A 27 1.73 1.26 23.12
CA ALA A 27 3.17 1.03 23.08
C ALA A 27 3.52 -0.40 23.54
N LEU A 28 2.90 -0.88 24.63
CA LEU A 28 3.10 -2.26 25.11
C LEU A 28 2.62 -3.30 24.08
N LEU A 29 1.43 -3.11 23.50
CA LEU A 29 0.91 -4.00 22.47
C LEU A 29 1.77 -3.98 21.19
N ALA A 30 2.30 -2.82 20.82
CA ALA A 30 3.22 -2.69 19.69
C ALA A 30 4.56 -3.39 19.97
N VAL A 31 5.09 -3.31 21.18
CA VAL A 31 6.28 -4.07 21.61
C VAL A 31 6.01 -5.58 21.59
N VAL A 32 4.85 -6.02 22.10
CA VAL A 32 4.45 -7.43 22.01
C VAL A 32 4.37 -7.88 20.55
N TRP A 33 3.79 -7.07 19.67
CA TRP A 33 3.73 -7.36 18.23
C TRP A 33 5.13 -7.48 17.60
N LEU A 34 6.08 -6.60 17.96
CA LEU A 34 7.47 -6.68 17.51
C LEU A 34 8.18 -7.94 18.00
N ILE A 35 7.93 -8.38 19.23
CA ILE A 35 8.56 -9.56 19.83
C ILE A 35 7.97 -10.84 19.25
N VAL A 36 6.64 -10.90 19.11
CA VAL A 36 5.92 -12.07 18.59
C VAL A 36 6.13 -12.24 17.09
N ASP A 37 6.37 -11.14 16.36
CA ASP A 37 6.50 -11.08 14.90
C ASP A 37 5.45 -11.95 14.17
N PRO A 38 4.15 -11.70 14.43
CA PRO A 38 3.11 -12.54 13.88
C PRO A 38 3.04 -12.39 12.34
N PRO A 39 2.46 -13.38 11.64
CA PRO A 39 2.17 -13.27 10.22
C PRO A 39 1.43 -11.97 9.93
N THR A 40 2.12 -11.03 9.29
CA THR A 40 1.60 -9.71 9.03
C THR A 40 1.39 -9.60 7.52
N PRO A 41 0.13 -9.44 7.06
CA PRO A 41 -0.17 -9.20 5.64
C PRO A 41 0.66 -8.03 5.11
N ASP A 42 0.93 -7.99 3.81
CA ASP A 42 1.62 -6.88 3.14
C ASP A 42 3.05 -6.53 3.65
N LEU A 43 3.54 -7.19 4.70
CA LEU A 43 4.86 -6.94 5.29
C LEU A 43 5.97 -7.13 4.25
N ALA A 44 5.83 -8.16 3.41
CA ALA A 44 6.73 -8.43 2.30
C ALA A 44 6.93 -7.20 1.40
N ALA A 45 5.87 -6.45 1.10
CA ALA A 45 5.92 -5.29 0.23
C ALA A 45 6.57 -4.07 0.90
N HIS A 46 6.37 -3.88 2.21
CA HIS A 46 7.03 -2.80 2.95
C HIS A 46 8.53 -3.08 3.10
N GLN A 47 8.88 -4.34 3.38
CA GLN A 47 10.27 -4.75 3.49
C GLN A 47 10.98 -4.69 2.13
N TYR A 48 10.35 -5.17 1.06
CA TYR A 48 10.88 -5.05 -0.30
C TYR A 48 11.22 -3.59 -0.65
N ARG A 49 10.29 -2.65 -0.45
CA ARG A 49 10.53 -1.24 -0.77
C ARG A 49 11.65 -0.63 0.08
N ALA A 50 11.77 -1.01 1.35
CA ALA A 50 12.89 -0.61 2.20
C ALA A 50 14.23 -1.21 1.72
N ASP A 51 14.21 -2.47 1.29
CA ASP A 51 15.37 -3.19 0.77
C ASP A 51 15.84 -2.59 -0.58
N VAL A 52 14.91 -2.27 -1.48
CA VAL A 52 15.18 -1.57 -2.76
C VAL A 52 15.79 -0.19 -2.51
N PHE A 53 15.27 0.59 -1.57
CA PHE A 53 15.90 1.87 -1.22
C PHE A 53 17.29 1.67 -0.60
N ARG A 54 17.50 0.62 0.19
CA ARG A 54 18.80 0.34 0.81
C ARG A 54 19.87 -0.05 -0.21
N THR A 55 19.51 -0.79 -1.25
CA THR A 55 20.47 -1.33 -2.23
C THR A 55 20.62 -0.47 -3.48
N ALA A 56 19.53 0.14 -3.96
CA ALA A 56 19.51 0.92 -5.19
C ALA A 56 19.27 2.42 -4.97
N HIS A 57 18.90 2.85 -3.76
CA HIS A 57 18.48 4.24 -3.48
C HIS A 57 17.32 4.72 -4.39
N ALA A 58 16.57 3.78 -4.95
CA ALA A 58 15.48 4.06 -5.86
C ALA A 58 14.35 4.80 -5.12
N LEU A 59 14.03 6.01 -5.59
CA LEU A 59 13.03 6.89 -4.97
C LEU A 59 11.84 7.19 -5.87
N ILE A 60 12.04 7.17 -7.19
CA ILE A 60 11.05 7.69 -8.15
C ILE A 60 10.56 6.64 -9.15
N TRP A 61 11.32 5.56 -9.32
CA TRP A 61 11.08 4.50 -10.28
C TRP A 61 11.79 3.22 -9.88
N GLU A 62 11.13 2.08 -10.04
CA GLU A 62 11.74 0.75 -10.02
C GLU A 62 11.11 -0.15 -11.08
N GLN A 63 11.79 -1.23 -11.45
CA GLN A 63 11.37 -2.21 -12.47
C GLN A 63 11.48 -3.67 -12.03
N GLY A 64 11.65 -3.92 -10.73
CA GLY A 64 11.52 -5.23 -10.11
C GLY A 64 10.09 -5.77 -10.17
N TRP A 65 9.08 -4.89 -10.25
CA TRP A 65 7.69 -5.26 -10.55
C TRP A 65 7.16 -4.57 -11.82
N TYR A 66 6.18 -5.21 -12.48
CA TYR A 66 5.37 -4.62 -13.55
C TYR A 66 6.18 -4.09 -14.75
N ALA A 67 7.41 -4.54 -14.91
CA ALA A 67 8.38 -4.01 -15.87
C ALA A 67 8.71 -2.51 -15.71
N GLY A 68 8.37 -1.88 -14.58
CA GLY A 68 8.61 -0.46 -14.34
C GLY A 68 7.41 0.30 -13.79
N HIS A 69 7.52 0.90 -12.61
CA HIS A 69 6.49 1.80 -12.08
C HIS A 69 7.05 2.89 -11.16
N HIS A 70 6.22 3.90 -10.89
CA HIS A 70 6.54 4.98 -9.96
C HIS A 70 6.41 4.53 -8.50
N LEU A 71 7.33 4.97 -7.65
CA LEU A 71 7.32 4.71 -6.21
C LEU A 71 6.56 5.76 -5.37
N PRO A 72 6.62 7.08 -5.67
CA PRO A 72 6.05 8.12 -4.81
C PRO A 72 4.53 8.04 -4.58
N GLY A 73 3.79 7.40 -5.50
CA GLY A 73 2.34 7.23 -5.38
C GLY A 73 1.93 6.31 -4.23
N TYR A 74 2.83 5.46 -3.74
CA TYR A 74 2.61 4.60 -2.57
C TYR A 74 3.03 5.30 -1.26
N SER A 75 4.29 5.74 -1.19
CA SER A 75 4.85 6.49 -0.06
C SER A 75 6.22 7.06 -0.45
N VAL A 76 6.49 8.30 -0.05
CA VAL A 76 7.79 8.97 -0.31
C VAL A 76 8.77 8.72 0.84
N LEU A 77 8.29 8.77 2.09
CA LEU A 77 9.15 8.77 3.28
C LEU A 77 9.23 7.43 3.99
N VAL A 78 8.24 6.53 3.82
CA VAL A 78 8.26 5.26 4.53
C VAL A 78 9.45 4.38 4.09
N PRO A 79 9.72 4.14 2.79
CA PRO A 79 10.87 3.34 2.38
C PRO A 79 12.23 3.83 2.93
N PRO A 80 12.61 5.11 2.82
CA PRO A 80 13.92 5.57 3.32
C PRO A 80 14.04 5.57 4.84
N ILE A 81 12.96 5.78 5.59
CA ILE A 81 13.02 5.68 7.06
C ILE A 81 13.07 4.20 7.47
N ALA A 82 12.24 3.36 6.84
CA ALA A 82 12.17 1.93 7.11
C ALA A 82 13.45 1.19 6.69
N SER A 83 14.24 1.70 5.75
CA SER A 83 15.53 1.10 5.40
C SER A 83 16.54 1.17 6.56
N VAL A 84 16.37 2.13 7.49
CA VAL A 84 17.22 2.33 8.66
C VAL A 84 16.70 1.60 9.90
N ILE A 85 15.41 1.74 10.23
CA ILE A 85 14.85 1.20 11.48
C ILE A 85 13.87 0.02 11.31
N THR A 86 13.69 -0.49 10.09
CA THR A 86 12.66 -1.47 9.66
C THR A 86 11.25 -0.88 9.54
N PRO A 87 10.40 -1.43 8.63
CA PRO A 87 8.99 -1.05 8.55
C PRO A 87 8.23 -1.30 9.85
N GLN A 88 8.54 -2.39 10.55
CA GLN A 88 7.84 -2.78 11.77
C GLN A 88 8.09 -1.79 12.90
N ALA A 89 9.35 -1.43 13.19
CA ALA A 89 9.65 -0.51 14.29
C ALA A 89 9.09 0.90 14.01
N LEU A 90 9.17 1.36 12.76
CA LEU A 90 8.56 2.62 12.35
C LEU A 90 7.05 2.64 12.63
N ALA A 91 6.33 1.59 12.21
CA ALA A 91 4.90 1.51 12.43
C ALA A 91 4.54 1.43 13.92
N ALA A 92 5.30 0.65 14.70
CA ALA A 92 5.11 0.52 16.16
C ALA A 92 5.26 1.87 16.87
N LEU A 93 6.29 2.65 16.52
CA LEU A 93 6.49 4.00 17.04
C LEU A 93 5.33 4.94 16.64
N CYS A 94 4.95 4.92 15.37
CA CYS A 94 3.89 5.79 14.86
C CYS A 94 2.53 5.48 15.48
N VAL A 95 2.14 4.22 15.71
CA VAL A 95 0.85 3.94 16.36
C VAL A 95 0.81 4.39 17.82
N ALA A 96 1.93 4.35 18.54
CA ALA A 96 2.02 4.88 19.91
C ALA A 96 1.86 6.41 19.91
N ILE A 97 2.51 7.11 18.98
CA ILE A 97 2.35 8.57 18.80
C ILE A 97 0.91 8.90 18.40
N ALA A 98 0.32 8.15 17.47
CA ALA A 98 -1.07 8.30 17.05
C ALA A 98 -2.04 8.14 18.25
N ALA A 99 -1.82 7.13 19.10
CA ALA A 99 -2.63 6.92 20.31
C ALA A 99 -2.50 8.08 21.31
N TRP A 100 -1.29 8.60 21.48
CA TRP A 100 -1.07 9.79 22.31
C TRP A 100 -1.80 11.02 21.75
N CYS A 101 -1.71 11.29 20.44
CA CYS A 101 -2.40 12.40 19.80
C CYS A 101 -3.93 12.25 19.91
N PHE A 102 -4.46 11.06 19.63
CA PHE A 102 -5.88 10.76 19.75
C PHE A 102 -6.37 10.94 21.19
N GLU A 103 -5.58 10.50 22.18
CA GLU A 103 -5.90 10.68 23.59
C GLU A 103 -6.10 12.15 23.95
N ARG A 104 -5.21 13.04 23.49
CA ARG A 104 -5.34 14.49 23.71
C ARG A 104 -6.53 15.11 22.98
N LEU A 105 -6.78 14.68 21.74
CA LEU A 105 -7.94 15.14 20.97
C LEU A 105 -9.26 14.73 21.64
N ALA A 106 -9.36 13.48 22.10
CA ALA A 106 -10.55 12.93 22.75
C ALA A 106 -10.80 13.59 24.12
N GLN A 107 -9.76 13.80 24.93
CA GLN A 107 -9.87 14.52 26.21
C GLN A 107 -10.27 15.99 26.04
N GLY A 108 -9.93 16.60 24.90
CA GLY A 108 -10.34 17.96 24.55
C GLY A 108 -11.73 18.07 23.90
N HIS A 109 -12.46 16.96 23.71
CA HIS A 109 -13.80 16.94 23.10
C HIS A 109 -14.84 16.28 23.99
N TRP A 110 -14.52 15.14 24.60
CA TRP A 110 -15.36 14.44 25.57
C TRP A 110 -14.78 14.54 26.99
N THR A 111 -15.63 14.35 28.00
CA THR A 111 -15.23 14.44 29.42
C THR A 111 -15.35 13.09 30.14
N GLY A 112 -14.54 12.90 31.18
CA GLY A 112 -14.62 11.74 32.10
C GLY A 112 -14.55 10.38 31.38
N ASN A 113 -15.48 9.49 31.74
CA ASN A 113 -15.51 8.12 31.24
C ASN A 113 -15.77 8.02 29.72
N ALA A 114 -16.42 9.02 29.11
CA ALA A 114 -16.67 9.01 27.66
C ALA A 114 -15.36 9.17 26.86
N ALA A 115 -14.53 10.14 27.26
CA ALA A 115 -13.19 10.28 26.69
C ALA A 115 -12.37 9.01 26.95
N ARG A 116 -12.44 8.45 28.16
CA ARG A 116 -11.67 7.26 28.51
C ARG A 116 -12.05 6.02 27.69
N ALA A 117 -13.34 5.82 27.46
CA ALA A 117 -13.83 4.73 26.62
C ALA A 117 -13.33 4.88 25.17
N ALA A 118 -13.40 6.09 24.61
CA ALA A 118 -12.87 6.37 23.28
C ALA A 118 -11.36 6.10 23.19
N THR A 119 -10.57 6.58 24.16
CA THR A 119 -9.11 6.46 24.11
C THR A 119 -8.60 5.05 24.35
N LEU A 120 -9.20 4.30 25.27
CA LEU A 120 -8.87 2.88 25.48
C LEU A 120 -9.23 2.03 24.26
N TRP A 121 -10.39 2.28 23.65
CA TRP A 121 -10.74 1.61 22.41
C TRP A 121 -9.74 1.94 21.32
N PHE A 122 -9.44 3.22 21.08
CA PHE A 122 -8.47 3.59 20.06
C PHE A 122 -7.09 2.97 20.32
N ALA A 123 -6.64 2.98 21.58
CA ALA A 123 -5.34 2.45 21.97
C ALA A 123 -5.16 0.96 21.65
N ILE A 124 -6.22 0.16 21.82
CA ILE A 124 -6.25 -1.25 21.44
C ILE A 124 -6.45 -1.35 19.93
N GLY A 125 -7.47 -0.67 19.42
CA GLY A 125 -7.95 -0.75 18.04
C GLY A 125 -6.94 -0.33 16.98
N VAL A 126 -6.11 0.68 17.24
CA VAL A 126 -5.08 1.13 16.29
C VAL A 126 -4.03 0.05 16.03
N THR A 127 -3.80 -0.87 16.99
CA THR A 127 -2.87 -2.00 16.79
C THR A 127 -3.37 -3.02 15.75
N SER A 128 -4.67 -3.00 15.42
CA SER A 128 -5.21 -3.78 14.30
C SER A 128 -4.57 -3.40 12.96
N THR A 129 -4.06 -2.16 12.79
CA THR A 129 -3.34 -1.77 11.58
C THR A 129 -1.96 -2.41 11.48
N LEU A 130 -1.31 -2.69 12.63
CA LEU A 130 -0.04 -3.43 12.68
C LEU A 130 -0.28 -4.88 12.26
N LEU A 131 -1.23 -5.55 12.91
CA LEU A 131 -1.62 -6.93 12.60
C LEU A 131 -2.14 -7.10 11.18
N GLY A 132 -2.80 -6.08 10.65
CA GLY A 132 -3.35 -6.07 9.30
C GLY A 132 -2.36 -5.67 8.21
N GLY A 133 -1.09 -5.39 8.53
CA GLY A 133 -0.10 -5.09 7.49
C GLY A 133 -0.07 -3.67 6.95
N GLN A 134 -0.87 -2.78 7.51
CA GLN A 134 -1.13 -1.45 6.95
C GLN A 134 -0.06 -0.45 7.38
N LEU A 135 1.22 -0.82 7.30
CA LEU A 135 2.32 -0.12 7.99
C LEU A 135 2.54 1.31 7.48
N ALA A 136 2.47 1.55 6.17
CA ALA A 136 2.55 2.90 5.62
C ALA A 136 1.39 3.78 6.08
N PHE A 137 0.16 3.22 6.13
CA PHE A 137 -1.01 3.92 6.66
C PHE A 137 -0.86 4.22 8.15
N ALA A 138 -0.38 3.24 8.94
CA ALA A 138 -0.08 3.42 10.36
C ALA A 138 0.96 4.51 10.61
N ALA A 139 2.00 4.58 9.77
CA ALA A 139 2.99 5.65 9.80
C ALA A 139 2.38 7.03 9.55
N GLY A 140 1.40 7.14 8.64
CA GLY A 140 0.67 8.38 8.36
C GLY A 140 -0.31 8.82 9.44
N LEU A 141 -0.80 7.91 10.29
CA LEU A 141 -1.73 8.25 11.39
C LEU A 141 -1.09 9.21 12.40
N ALA A 142 0.20 9.04 12.72
CA ALA A 142 0.92 9.88 13.67
C ALA A 142 0.96 11.37 13.25
N PRO A 143 1.56 11.75 12.10
CA PRO A 143 1.55 13.14 11.67
C PRO A 143 0.13 13.64 11.39
N GLY A 144 -0.80 12.79 10.93
CA GLY A 144 -2.17 13.22 10.67
C GLY A 144 -2.93 13.64 11.93
N LEU A 145 -2.87 12.83 12.98
CA LEU A 145 -3.49 13.17 14.27
C LEU A 145 -2.75 14.30 14.97
N ALA A 146 -1.42 14.36 14.85
CA ALA A 146 -0.64 15.49 15.34
C ALA A 146 -1.03 16.80 14.64
N ALA A 147 -1.29 16.77 13.33
CA ALA A 147 -1.72 17.93 12.55
C ALA A 147 -3.06 18.48 13.07
N LEU A 148 -4.03 17.60 13.35
CA LEU A 148 -5.31 17.97 13.97
C LEU A 148 -5.13 18.55 15.37
N LEU A 149 -4.27 17.93 16.19
CA LEU A 149 -4.00 18.39 17.55
C LEU A 149 -3.36 19.79 17.56
N VAL A 150 -2.33 19.99 16.74
CA VAL A 150 -1.63 21.29 16.61
C VAL A 150 -2.55 22.34 16.00
N ALA A 151 -3.42 22.00 15.05
CA ALA A 151 -4.35 22.96 14.45
C ALA A 151 -5.32 23.59 15.46
N ARG A 152 -5.60 22.95 16.61
CA ARG A 152 -6.52 23.49 17.62
C ARG A 152 -5.97 24.70 18.35
N SER A 153 -4.68 24.77 18.65
CA SER A 153 -4.09 25.82 19.49
C SER A 153 -2.64 26.18 19.17
N GLY A 154 -1.98 25.46 18.27
CA GLY A 154 -0.60 25.67 17.87
C GLY A 154 -0.43 26.50 16.60
N PRO A 155 0.82 26.65 16.12
CA PRO A 155 1.11 27.46 14.95
C PRO A 155 0.61 26.79 13.66
N ARG A 156 -0.02 27.61 12.80
CA ARG A 156 -0.63 27.17 11.53
C ARG A 156 0.36 26.47 10.60
N TRP A 157 1.60 26.95 10.55
CA TRP A 157 2.65 26.37 9.71
C TRP A 157 2.98 24.93 10.14
N ALA A 158 2.93 24.62 11.44
CA ALA A 158 3.21 23.28 11.93
C ALA A 158 2.08 22.31 11.59
N ALA A 159 0.81 22.74 11.66
CA ALA A 159 -0.31 21.93 11.19
C ALA A 159 -0.24 21.66 9.68
N LEU A 160 0.18 22.65 8.88
CA LEU A 160 0.41 22.50 7.44
C LEU A 160 1.56 21.51 7.17
N ALA A 161 2.70 21.67 7.85
CA ALA A 161 3.86 20.78 7.70
C ALA A 161 3.53 19.34 8.08
N LEU A 162 2.76 19.13 9.16
CA LEU A 162 2.31 17.80 9.58
C LEU A 162 1.31 17.20 8.59
N GLY A 163 0.40 18.00 8.02
CA GLY A 163 -0.47 17.54 6.92
C GLY A 163 0.33 17.12 5.67
N ALA A 164 1.39 17.85 5.34
CA ALA A 164 2.29 17.46 4.26
C ALA A 164 3.02 16.15 4.57
N LEU A 165 3.52 16.01 5.79
CA LEU A 165 4.16 14.80 6.28
C LEU A 165 3.21 13.59 6.24
N THR A 166 1.92 13.76 6.55
CA THR A 166 0.90 12.71 6.39
C THR A 166 0.82 12.21 4.96
N THR A 167 0.90 13.09 3.97
CA THR A 167 0.82 12.70 2.55
C THR A 167 2.08 12.00 2.08
N LEU A 168 3.23 12.52 2.47
CA LEU A 168 4.53 11.95 2.15
C LEU A 168 4.75 10.57 2.80
N THR A 169 4.04 10.27 3.89
CA THR A 169 4.05 8.95 4.54
C THR A 169 2.97 8.03 3.98
N SER A 170 1.73 8.50 3.81
CA SER A 170 0.62 7.74 3.22
C SER A 170 -0.45 8.64 2.59
N PRO A 171 -0.66 8.56 1.26
CA PRO A 171 -1.76 9.26 0.59
C PRO A 171 -3.15 8.89 1.13
N ILE A 172 -3.35 7.65 1.60
CA ILE A 172 -4.60 7.21 2.22
C ILE A 172 -4.82 7.89 3.58
N ALA A 173 -3.78 7.98 4.43
CA ALA A 173 -3.88 8.71 5.69
C ALA A 173 -4.16 10.20 5.45
N ALA A 174 -3.58 10.79 4.40
CA ALA A 174 -3.84 12.17 4.00
C ALA A 174 -5.29 12.38 3.54
N ALA A 175 -5.84 11.47 2.74
CA ALA A 175 -7.26 11.51 2.37
C ALA A 175 -8.17 11.46 3.60
N PHE A 176 -7.83 10.63 4.60
CA PHE A 176 -8.57 10.56 5.86
C PHE A 176 -8.39 11.80 6.74
N LEU A 177 -7.21 12.43 6.72
CA LEU A 177 -6.98 13.71 7.37
C LEU A 177 -7.86 14.80 6.75
N VAL A 178 -7.91 14.90 5.41
CA VAL A 178 -8.77 15.86 4.69
C VAL A 178 -10.24 15.61 5.01
N TYR A 179 -10.68 14.35 5.01
CA TYR A 179 -12.01 13.97 5.47
C TYR A 179 -12.29 14.43 6.92
N GLY A 180 -11.34 14.21 7.84
CA GLY A 180 -11.47 14.64 9.23
C GLY A 180 -11.57 16.16 9.37
N CYS A 181 -10.78 16.89 8.58
CA CYS A 181 -10.83 18.35 8.50
C CYS A 181 -12.17 18.86 7.93
N ALA A 182 -12.72 18.20 6.92
CA ALA A 182 -14.02 18.52 6.36
C ALA A 182 -15.14 18.30 7.40
N ALA A 183 -15.12 17.17 8.11
CA ALA A 183 -16.06 16.89 9.20
C ALA A 183 -15.94 17.92 10.34
N TRP A 184 -14.71 18.29 10.71
CA TRP A 184 -14.44 19.34 11.70
C TRP A 184 -15.02 20.68 11.25
N TRP A 185 -14.70 21.16 10.05
CA TRP A 185 -15.20 22.42 9.52
C TRP A 185 -16.72 22.44 9.39
N LEU A 186 -17.37 21.39 8.87
CA LEU A 186 -18.82 21.33 8.77
C LEU A 186 -19.52 21.30 10.14
N GLY A 187 -18.89 20.63 11.12
CA GLY A 187 -19.39 20.49 12.48
C GLY A 187 -19.28 21.75 13.33
N THR A 188 -18.19 22.50 13.20
CA THR A 188 -17.86 23.64 14.09
C THR A 188 -17.75 24.98 13.37
N ARG A 189 -17.61 24.99 12.05
CA ARG A 189 -17.25 26.15 11.21
C ARG A 189 -15.90 26.78 11.54
N ASP A 190 -15.02 26.03 12.22
CA ASP A 190 -13.66 26.48 12.54
C ASP A 190 -12.76 26.42 11.29
N THR A 191 -12.24 27.56 10.87
CA THR A 191 -11.37 27.70 9.70
C THR A 191 -9.98 27.12 9.91
N ARG A 192 -9.59 26.82 11.16
CA ARG A 192 -8.29 26.18 11.48
C ARG A 192 -8.15 24.80 10.84
N ALA A 193 -9.25 24.13 10.53
CA ALA A 193 -9.27 22.86 9.80
C ALA A 193 -8.63 22.95 8.40
N ALA A 194 -8.56 24.15 7.80
CA ALA A 194 -8.00 24.34 6.48
C ALA A 194 -6.48 24.07 6.43
N TRP A 195 -5.73 24.39 7.49
CA TRP A 195 -4.25 24.26 7.47
C TRP A 195 -3.74 22.83 7.30
N PRO A 196 -4.15 21.84 8.12
CA PRO A 196 -3.76 20.45 7.89
C PRO A 196 -4.34 19.90 6.57
N ALA A 197 -5.54 20.32 6.17
CA ALA A 197 -6.14 19.88 4.90
C ALA A 197 -5.34 20.37 3.69
N VAL A 198 -4.99 21.65 3.63
CA VAL A 198 -4.14 22.22 2.57
C VAL A 198 -2.76 21.57 2.58
N GLY A 199 -2.18 21.40 3.77
CA GLY A 199 -0.91 20.69 3.95
C GLY A 199 -0.95 19.28 3.36
N ALA A 200 -2.07 18.57 3.48
CA ALA A 200 -2.23 17.24 2.91
C ALA A 200 -2.52 17.25 1.39
N VAL A 201 -3.43 18.11 0.94
CA VAL A 201 -3.85 18.13 -0.47
C VAL A 201 -2.73 18.56 -1.40
N VAL A 202 -1.97 19.61 -1.07
CA VAL A 202 -1.00 20.21 -2.00
C VAL A 202 0.10 19.21 -2.40
N PRO A 203 0.83 18.55 -1.48
CA PRO A 203 1.81 17.53 -1.85
C PRO A 203 1.18 16.35 -2.58
N GLY A 204 -0.05 15.95 -2.22
CA GLY A 204 -0.75 14.85 -2.86
C GLY A 204 -1.03 15.11 -4.33
N VAL A 205 -1.53 16.32 -4.65
CA VAL A 205 -1.75 16.77 -6.02
C VAL A 205 -0.42 16.87 -6.77
N LEU A 206 0.62 17.45 -6.17
CA LEU A 206 1.94 17.55 -6.78
C LEU A 206 2.53 16.18 -7.13
N ILE A 207 2.42 15.20 -6.23
CA ILE A 207 2.86 13.82 -6.47
C ILE A 207 2.04 13.16 -7.57
N ALA A 208 0.70 13.28 -7.53
CA ALA A 208 -0.17 12.68 -8.53
C ALA A 208 0.09 13.23 -9.95
N VAL A 209 0.40 14.53 -10.06
CA VAL A 209 0.77 15.18 -11.32
C VAL A 209 2.17 14.76 -11.77
N ALA A 210 3.16 14.78 -10.87
CA ALA A 210 4.54 14.45 -11.21
C ALA A 210 4.74 12.96 -11.49
N PHE A 211 3.98 12.08 -10.84
CA PHE A 211 4.13 10.62 -10.88
C PHE A 211 2.76 9.95 -11.12
N PRO A 212 2.22 10.04 -12.34
CA PRO A 212 0.87 9.52 -12.65
C PRO A 212 0.89 7.98 -12.70
N GLN A 213 0.74 7.36 -11.54
CA GLN A 213 0.75 5.92 -11.38
C GLN A 213 -0.60 5.31 -11.78
N GLY A 214 -1.69 5.91 -11.31
CA GLY A 214 -3.08 5.49 -11.57
C GLY A 214 -3.42 4.16 -10.88
N GLY A 215 -4.37 3.43 -11.47
CA GLY A 215 -4.83 2.13 -10.96
C GLY A 215 -6.10 2.22 -10.12
N VAL A 216 -6.70 1.06 -9.87
CA VAL A 216 -7.99 0.96 -9.18
C VAL A 216 -7.85 -0.01 -8.02
N GLN A 217 -8.29 0.42 -6.84
CA GLN A 217 -8.44 -0.49 -5.70
C GLN A 217 -9.87 -1.04 -5.74
N PRO A 218 -10.09 -2.35 -5.98
CA PRO A 218 -11.44 -2.90 -5.98
C PRO A 218 -12.12 -2.69 -4.63
N PHE A 219 -13.39 -2.26 -4.67
CA PHE A 219 -14.25 -2.20 -3.50
C PHE A 219 -15.36 -3.24 -3.65
N GLY A 220 -15.21 -4.40 -2.99
CA GLY A 220 -16.20 -5.47 -3.09
C GLY A 220 -17.60 -4.99 -2.66
N THR A 221 -18.59 -5.21 -3.52
CA THR A 221 -19.96 -4.68 -3.36
C THR A 221 -20.58 -5.03 -2.01
N VAL A 222 -20.42 -6.26 -1.53
CA VAL A 222 -20.94 -6.69 -0.22
C VAL A 222 -20.28 -5.91 0.92
N ALA A 223 -18.96 -5.70 0.88
CA ALA A 223 -18.25 -4.94 1.89
C ALA A 223 -18.64 -3.46 1.87
N ALA A 224 -18.86 -2.88 0.68
CA ALA A 224 -19.34 -1.51 0.52
C ALA A 224 -20.76 -1.34 1.10
N LEU A 225 -21.69 -2.24 0.77
CA LEU A 225 -23.06 -2.22 1.28
C LEU A 225 -23.13 -2.39 2.80
N ILE A 226 -22.34 -3.31 3.38
CA ILE A 226 -22.23 -3.46 4.84
C ILE A 226 -21.70 -2.17 5.47
N SER A 227 -20.65 -1.58 4.88
CA SER A 227 -20.06 -0.34 5.38
C SER A 227 -21.06 0.82 5.37
N LEU A 228 -21.82 0.93 4.29
CA LEU A 228 -22.86 1.95 4.12
C LEU A 228 -24.01 1.74 5.12
N ALA A 229 -24.47 0.50 5.29
CA ALA A 229 -25.54 0.17 6.23
C ALA A 229 -25.17 0.56 7.67
N VAL A 230 -23.95 0.26 8.12
CA VAL A 230 -23.48 0.65 9.45
C VAL A 230 -23.38 2.17 9.57
N ALA A 231 -22.89 2.88 8.54
CA ALA A 231 -22.82 4.34 8.56
C ALA A 231 -24.22 4.98 8.70
N LEU A 232 -25.20 4.46 7.94
CA LEU A 232 -26.60 4.91 7.98
C LEU A 232 -27.28 4.58 9.32
N LEU A 233 -26.95 3.44 9.93
CA LEU A 233 -27.49 3.03 11.23
C LEU A 233 -26.97 3.92 12.38
N VAL A 234 -25.68 4.28 12.35
CA VAL A 234 -25.06 5.09 13.42
C VAL A 234 -25.61 6.53 13.42
N LEU A 235 -25.88 7.12 12.25
CA LEU A 235 -26.26 8.53 12.13
C LEU A 235 -27.49 8.96 12.96
N PRO A 236 -28.65 8.26 12.96
CA PRO A 236 -29.80 8.62 13.81
C PRO A 236 -29.54 8.35 15.30
N ILE A 237 -28.61 7.47 15.63
CA ILE A 237 -28.24 7.11 17.01
C ILE A 237 -27.36 8.19 17.65
N LEU A 238 -26.61 8.97 16.88
CA LEU A 238 -25.75 10.02 17.41
C LEU A 238 -26.57 11.19 18.02
N PRO A 239 -26.25 11.65 19.25
CA PRO A 239 -26.89 12.82 19.86
C PRO A 239 -26.82 14.05 18.96
N ARG A 240 -27.88 14.88 18.95
CA ARG A 240 -27.96 16.07 18.10
C ARG A 240 -26.83 17.08 18.34
N GLY A 241 -26.31 17.14 19.58
CA GLY A 241 -25.17 17.99 19.95
C GLY A 241 -23.82 17.54 19.36
N GLU A 242 -23.67 16.28 18.95
CA GLU A 242 -22.42 15.73 18.40
C GLU A 242 -22.28 16.06 16.90
N ARG A 243 -22.35 17.35 16.55
CA ARG A 243 -22.39 17.82 15.16
C ARG A 243 -21.20 17.35 14.34
N LEU A 244 -19.99 17.40 14.90
CA LEU A 244 -18.76 16.93 14.24
C LEU A 244 -18.86 15.45 13.88
N VAL A 245 -19.25 14.60 14.83
CA VAL A 245 -19.37 13.15 14.63
C VAL A 245 -20.47 12.81 13.63
N ARG A 246 -21.59 13.54 13.68
CA ARG A 246 -22.70 13.38 12.72
C ARG A 246 -22.28 13.72 11.30
N TRP A 247 -21.56 14.83 11.09
CA TRP A 247 -21.01 15.17 9.77
C TRP A 247 -19.99 14.16 9.30
N GLY A 248 -19.13 13.66 10.21
CA GLY A 248 -18.24 12.53 9.90
C GLY A 248 -19.04 11.33 9.37
N ALA A 249 -19.99 10.81 10.15
CA ALA A 249 -20.80 9.66 9.73
C ALA A 249 -21.51 9.87 8.37
N GLY A 250 -22.08 11.06 8.14
CA GLY A 250 -22.71 11.40 6.86
C GLY A 250 -21.73 11.47 5.68
N LEU A 251 -20.59 12.14 5.87
CA LEU A 251 -19.52 12.21 4.87
C LEU A 251 -18.96 10.82 4.55
N TYR A 252 -18.85 9.93 5.54
CA TYR A 252 -18.36 8.57 5.33
C TYR A 252 -19.32 7.77 4.44
N GLY A 253 -20.63 7.88 4.68
CA GLY A 253 -21.64 7.29 3.81
C GLY A 253 -21.54 7.82 2.37
N ALA A 254 -21.38 9.14 2.21
CA ALA A 254 -21.21 9.77 0.90
C ALA A 254 -19.92 9.28 0.18
N LEU A 255 -18.81 9.13 0.90
CA LEU A 255 -17.56 8.59 0.35
C LEU A 255 -17.70 7.13 -0.10
N ILE A 256 -18.42 6.30 0.66
CA ILE A 256 -18.69 4.91 0.25
C ILE A 256 -19.50 4.89 -1.05
N VAL A 257 -20.57 5.67 -1.14
CA VAL A 257 -21.37 5.77 -2.37
C VAL A 257 -20.51 6.25 -3.53
N GLY A 258 -19.71 7.30 -3.33
CA GLY A 258 -18.78 7.80 -4.36
C GLY A 258 -17.80 6.72 -4.85
N ALA A 259 -17.23 5.92 -3.94
CA ALA A 259 -16.31 4.85 -4.28
C ALA A 259 -16.99 3.60 -4.90
N MET A 260 -18.31 3.46 -4.81
CA MET A 260 -19.07 2.46 -5.56
C MET A 260 -19.39 2.93 -6.99
N LEU A 261 -19.41 4.24 -7.22
CA LEU A 261 -19.76 4.85 -8.51
C LEU A 261 -18.53 5.21 -9.36
N ILE A 262 -17.38 5.43 -8.72
CA ILE A 262 -16.17 5.93 -9.35
C ILE A 262 -14.99 5.05 -8.94
N ASP A 263 -14.35 4.45 -9.95
CA ASP A 263 -13.11 3.71 -9.76
C ASP A 263 -11.97 4.66 -9.40
N THR A 264 -11.34 4.39 -8.25
CA THR A 264 -10.24 5.21 -7.73
C THR A 264 -9.15 4.33 -7.10
N PRO A 265 -7.93 4.87 -6.93
CA PRO A 265 -6.88 4.21 -6.15
C PRO A 265 -7.23 4.01 -4.67
N VAL A 266 -8.23 4.75 -4.15
CA VAL A 266 -8.68 4.63 -2.75
C VAL A 266 -9.56 3.39 -2.59
N GLY A 267 -10.67 3.33 -3.32
CA GLY A 267 -11.60 2.18 -3.34
C GLY A 267 -11.86 1.55 -1.96
N GLY A 268 -11.64 0.24 -1.86
CA GLY A 268 -11.84 -0.53 -0.62
C GLY A 268 -10.98 -0.10 0.59
N ASN A 269 -9.95 0.74 0.40
CA ASN A 269 -9.20 1.30 1.52
C ASN A 269 -10.08 2.17 2.44
N LEU A 270 -11.22 2.70 1.97
CA LEU A 270 -12.16 3.45 2.80
C LEU A 270 -12.62 2.71 4.06
N VAL A 271 -12.63 1.37 4.03
CA VAL A 271 -12.99 0.53 5.18
C VAL A 271 -12.04 0.77 6.37
N ARG A 272 -10.78 1.15 6.11
CA ARG A 272 -9.75 1.40 7.15
C ARG A 272 -10.12 2.56 8.07
N LEU A 273 -10.80 3.59 7.54
CA LEU A 273 -11.20 4.76 8.32
C LEU A 273 -12.17 4.36 9.45
N ALA A 274 -13.24 3.65 9.12
CA ALA A 274 -14.21 3.17 10.10
C ALA A 274 -13.61 2.09 11.01
N ALA A 275 -12.75 1.22 10.48
CA ALA A 275 -12.07 0.22 11.28
C ALA A 275 -11.19 0.85 12.39
N VAL A 276 -10.48 1.95 12.12
CA VAL A 276 -9.63 2.60 13.12
C VAL A 276 -10.42 3.53 14.04
N PHE A 277 -11.29 4.38 13.49
CA PHE A 277 -11.91 5.48 14.24
C PHE A 277 -13.38 5.26 14.62
N GLY A 278 -14.10 4.37 13.94
CA GLY A 278 -15.54 4.19 14.11
C GLY A 278 -15.93 3.81 15.54
N GLY A 279 -15.37 2.71 16.06
CA GLY A 279 -15.57 2.28 17.44
C GLY A 279 -15.23 3.36 18.47
N PRO A 280 -13.98 3.89 18.49
CA PRO A 280 -13.56 4.92 19.43
C PRO A 280 -14.44 6.17 19.44
N VAL A 281 -14.78 6.71 18.25
CA VAL A 281 -15.57 7.94 18.14
C VAL A 281 -17.03 7.71 18.54
N VAL A 282 -17.63 6.57 18.15
CA VAL A 282 -18.99 6.20 18.57
C VAL A 282 -19.04 5.98 20.08
N ALA A 283 -18.03 5.33 20.66
CA ALA A 283 -17.94 5.17 22.11
C ALA A 283 -17.90 6.54 22.82
N GLY A 284 -17.04 7.46 22.40
CA GLY A 284 -16.99 8.82 22.96
C GLY A 284 -18.33 9.56 22.85
N ALA A 285 -19.00 9.48 21.71
CA ALA A 285 -20.26 10.18 21.46
C ALA A 285 -21.48 9.61 22.23
N LEU A 286 -21.50 8.29 22.48
CA LEU A 286 -22.66 7.60 23.06
C LEU A 286 -22.51 7.27 24.56
N TRP A 287 -21.29 7.20 25.09
CA TRP A 287 -21.05 6.79 26.47
C TRP A 287 -21.82 7.65 27.48
N GLY A 288 -22.51 7.00 28.42
CA GLY A 288 -23.33 7.66 29.44
C GLY A 288 -24.62 8.31 28.94
N ARG A 289 -24.81 8.44 27.62
CA ARG A 289 -26.01 9.07 27.01
C ARG A 289 -26.94 8.06 26.36
N ARG A 290 -26.39 7.03 25.70
CA ARG A 290 -27.14 6.00 24.96
C ARG A 290 -26.50 4.62 25.16
N ALA A 291 -26.45 4.16 26.41
CA ALA A 291 -25.72 2.95 26.81
C ALA A 291 -26.17 1.68 26.06
N LEU A 292 -27.48 1.47 25.90
CA LEU A 292 -28.01 0.31 25.17
C LEU A 292 -27.57 0.32 23.70
N ALA A 293 -27.67 1.47 23.02
CA ALA A 293 -27.24 1.59 21.63
C ALA A 293 -25.73 1.33 21.47
N LEU A 294 -24.92 1.84 22.40
CA LEU A 294 -23.49 1.55 22.43
C LEU A 294 -23.22 0.06 22.67
N ALA A 295 -23.94 -0.58 23.60
CA ALA A 295 -23.80 -2.01 23.88
C ALA A 295 -24.13 -2.89 22.67
N LEU A 296 -25.12 -2.49 21.86
CA LEU A 296 -25.50 -3.21 20.63
C LEU A 296 -24.54 -2.95 19.47
N LEU A 297 -24.06 -1.71 19.30
CA LEU A 297 -23.14 -1.35 18.21
C LEU A 297 -21.71 -1.81 18.48
N ALA A 298 -21.31 -1.89 19.74
CA ALA A 298 -19.91 -2.15 20.09
C ALA A 298 -19.37 -3.46 19.52
N PRO A 299 -20.07 -4.61 19.64
CA PRO A 299 -19.64 -5.87 19.05
C PRO A 299 -19.48 -5.79 17.53
N VAL A 300 -20.39 -5.10 16.83
CA VAL A 300 -20.33 -4.94 15.36
C VAL A 300 -19.10 -4.14 14.95
N LEU A 301 -18.83 -3.01 15.62
CA LEU A 301 -17.67 -2.16 15.34
C LEU A 301 -16.36 -2.85 15.71
N PHE A 302 -16.35 -3.61 16.81
CA PHE A 302 -15.19 -4.39 17.21
C PHE A 302 -14.92 -5.53 16.21
N ALA A 303 -15.95 -6.27 15.81
CA ALA A 303 -15.83 -7.31 14.78
C ALA A 303 -15.35 -6.71 13.45
N TRP A 304 -15.86 -5.55 13.04
CA TRP A 304 -15.34 -4.85 11.87
C TRP A 304 -13.85 -4.58 12.02
N GLN A 305 -13.43 -3.93 13.11
CA GLN A 305 -12.04 -3.56 13.36
C GLN A 305 -11.07 -4.76 13.35
N TRP A 306 -11.47 -5.89 13.95
CA TRP A 306 -10.55 -7.00 14.21
C TRP A 306 -10.67 -8.18 13.26
N SER A 307 -11.80 -8.34 12.57
CA SER A 307 -12.06 -9.58 11.85
C SER A 307 -11.11 -9.84 10.69
N ALA A 308 -10.68 -8.81 9.95
CA ALA A 308 -9.74 -8.99 8.84
C ALA A 308 -8.32 -9.35 9.33
N PRO A 309 -7.69 -8.59 10.25
CA PRO A 309 -6.38 -8.96 10.79
C PRO A 309 -6.35 -10.34 11.45
N VAL A 310 -7.33 -10.66 12.30
CA VAL A 310 -7.39 -11.95 13.02
C VAL A 310 -7.55 -13.11 12.04
N ARG A 311 -8.44 -13.00 11.05
CA ARG A 311 -8.58 -14.03 10.01
C ARG A 311 -7.34 -14.16 9.15
N SER A 312 -6.57 -13.09 8.93
CA SER A 312 -5.31 -13.21 8.18
C SER A 312 -4.29 -13.97 9.00
N ILE A 313 -3.97 -13.53 10.21
CA ILE A 313 -3.00 -14.21 11.09
C ILE A 313 -3.31 -15.70 11.21
N ALA A 314 -4.58 -16.06 11.47
CA ALA A 314 -4.99 -17.46 11.58
C ALA A 314 -4.78 -18.25 10.29
N ARG A 315 -5.04 -17.66 9.11
CA ARG A 315 -4.83 -18.30 7.81
C ARG A 315 -3.36 -18.40 7.45
N ASP A 316 -2.55 -17.42 7.85
CA ASP A 316 -1.17 -17.21 7.42
C ASP A 316 -0.12 -17.79 8.39
N ALA A 317 -0.53 -18.25 9.57
CA ALA A 317 0.33 -18.77 10.65
C ALA A 317 1.33 -19.86 10.24
N HIS A 318 0.95 -20.71 9.28
CA HIS A 318 1.76 -21.85 8.85
C HIS A 318 2.19 -21.76 7.38
N ASP A 319 2.16 -20.56 6.80
CA ASP A 319 2.60 -20.37 5.42
C ASP A 319 4.13 -20.48 5.29
N PRO A 320 4.68 -21.50 4.61
CA PRO A 320 6.12 -21.66 4.45
C PRO A 320 6.71 -20.59 3.54
N ALA A 321 5.94 -20.03 2.60
CA ALA A 321 6.42 -19.05 1.62
C ALA A 321 6.86 -17.73 2.28
N ARG A 322 6.53 -17.51 3.56
CA ARG A 322 6.99 -16.34 4.32
C ARG A 322 8.50 -16.35 4.57
N HIS A 323 9.10 -17.53 4.63
CA HIS A 323 10.50 -17.70 4.99
C HIS A 323 11.41 -17.70 3.76
N GLU A 324 12.56 -17.04 3.87
CA GLU A 324 13.58 -16.99 2.81
C GLU A 324 14.00 -18.39 2.33
N ALA A 325 14.14 -19.34 3.25
CA ALA A 325 14.55 -20.72 2.96
C ALA A 325 13.61 -21.44 1.96
N TYR A 326 12.33 -21.04 1.90
CA TYR A 326 11.38 -21.57 0.91
C TYR A 326 11.72 -21.13 -0.52
N HIS A 327 12.28 -19.93 -0.69
CA HIS A 327 12.62 -19.35 -2.00
C HIS A 327 14.08 -19.62 -2.40
N ALA A 328 14.95 -19.94 -1.44
CA ALA A 328 16.39 -20.07 -1.66
C ALA A 328 16.77 -21.06 -2.79
N PRO A 329 16.17 -22.27 -2.90
CA PRO A 329 16.48 -23.19 -4.00
C PRO A 329 16.11 -22.63 -5.37
N LEU A 330 14.92 -22.01 -5.49
CA LEU A 330 14.47 -21.37 -6.72
C LEU A 330 15.44 -20.24 -7.12
N ILE A 331 15.79 -19.38 -6.17
CA ILE A 331 16.72 -18.26 -6.39
C ILE A 331 18.08 -18.78 -6.90
N ALA A 332 18.61 -19.83 -6.28
CA ALA A 332 19.89 -20.43 -6.70
C ALA A 332 19.81 -20.99 -8.14
N GLU A 333 18.70 -21.60 -8.52
CA GLU A 333 18.49 -22.08 -9.88
C GLU A 333 18.39 -20.92 -10.90
N LEU A 334 17.64 -19.87 -10.56
CA LEU A 334 17.50 -18.69 -11.42
C LEU A 334 18.84 -17.97 -11.59
N ASP A 335 19.68 -17.90 -10.55
CA ASP A 335 21.03 -17.33 -10.64
C ASP A 335 21.91 -18.10 -11.62
N ARG A 336 21.88 -19.44 -11.57
CA ARG A 336 22.65 -20.29 -12.50
C ARG A 336 22.25 -20.02 -13.95
N ARG A 337 20.95 -19.87 -14.21
CA ARG A 337 20.43 -19.55 -15.55
C ARG A 337 20.81 -18.15 -15.98
N ALA A 338 20.65 -17.16 -15.11
CA ALA A 338 20.98 -15.76 -15.40
C ALA A 338 22.47 -15.57 -15.70
N ALA A 339 23.34 -16.37 -15.09
CA ALA A 339 24.78 -16.35 -15.39
C ALA A 339 25.11 -16.79 -16.83
N VAL A 340 24.28 -17.65 -17.44
CA VAL A 340 24.49 -18.16 -18.80
C VAL A 340 23.71 -17.35 -19.84
N GLU A 341 22.43 -17.10 -19.57
CA GLU A 341 21.49 -16.49 -20.51
C GLU A 341 21.56 -14.95 -20.47
N GLY A 342 21.97 -14.40 -19.32
CA GLY A 342 21.86 -12.99 -18.98
C GLY A 342 20.54 -12.68 -18.25
N PRO A 343 20.25 -11.39 -17.98
CA PRO A 343 19.06 -10.99 -17.27
C PRO A 343 17.77 -11.31 -18.04
N PHE A 344 16.78 -11.81 -17.32
CA PHE A 344 15.45 -12.13 -17.84
C PHE A 344 14.36 -11.70 -16.87
N ARG A 345 13.11 -11.78 -17.32
CA ARG A 345 11.91 -11.54 -16.48
C ARG A 345 11.25 -12.86 -16.11
N LEU A 346 10.83 -12.94 -14.85
CA LEU A 346 10.18 -14.11 -14.26
C LEU A 346 8.69 -13.81 -14.01
N GLU A 347 7.83 -14.81 -14.15
CA GLU A 347 6.48 -14.77 -13.59
C GLU A 347 6.36 -15.79 -12.46
N ILE A 348 5.67 -15.39 -11.38
CA ILE A 348 5.30 -16.27 -10.28
C ILE A 348 3.81 -16.06 -10.00
N PRO A 349 2.96 -17.09 -10.17
CA PRO A 349 1.61 -17.04 -9.62
C PRO A 349 1.67 -16.70 -8.14
N PHE A 350 1.03 -15.60 -7.75
CA PHE A 350 1.18 -15.03 -6.42
C PHE A 350 1.03 -16.08 -5.31
N THR A 351 2.01 -16.14 -4.41
CA THR A 351 1.82 -16.86 -3.15
C THR A 351 0.74 -16.11 -2.35
N ARG A 352 0.05 -16.79 -1.44
CA ARG A 352 -1.07 -16.19 -0.69
C ARG A 352 -0.71 -14.88 0.03
N THR A 353 0.52 -14.74 0.49
CA THR A 353 0.99 -13.53 1.18
C THR A 353 2.05 -12.74 0.42
N HIS A 354 2.21 -13.04 -0.88
CA HIS A 354 3.07 -12.33 -1.83
C HIS A 354 4.56 -12.26 -1.44
N TRP A 355 5.10 -13.23 -0.71
CA TRP A 355 6.51 -13.14 -0.26
C TRP A 355 7.54 -13.31 -1.37
N GLU A 356 7.15 -13.87 -2.52
CA GLU A 356 7.96 -13.85 -3.75
C GLU A 356 8.33 -12.42 -4.17
N THR A 357 7.45 -11.46 -3.87
CA THR A 357 7.61 -10.04 -4.17
C THR A 357 8.82 -9.43 -3.45
N ARG A 358 9.26 -10.04 -2.35
CA ARG A 358 10.43 -9.62 -1.57
C ARG A 358 11.62 -10.52 -1.88
N TRP A 359 11.46 -11.82 -1.67
CA TRP A 359 12.59 -12.75 -1.68
C TRP A 359 13.16 -12.96 -3.09
N VAL A 360 12.29 -12.98 -4.12
CA VAL A 360 12.73 -13.22 -5.51
C VAL A 360 12.95 -11.90 -6.25
N ALA A 361 12.03 -10.94 -6.12
CA ALA A 361 12.05 -9.70 -6.90
C ALA A 361 13.27 -8.78 -6.67
N LEU A 362 14.00 -8.94 -5.55
CA LEU A 362 15.25 -8.22 -5.30
C LEU A 362 16.39 -8.68 -6.19
N ARG A 363 16.32 -9.91 -6.73
CA ARG A 363 17.38 -10.53 -7.53
C ARG A 363 16.94 -10.77 -8.97
N HIS A 364 15.69 -11.16 -9.18
CA HIS A 364 15.12 -11.47 -10.48
C HIS A 364 13.80 -10.71 -10.65
N PRO A 365 13.68 -9.79 -11.63
CA PRO A 365 12.50 -8.95 -11.78
C PRO A 365 11.27 -9.78 -12.17
N LEU A 366 10.16 -9.48 -11.51
CA LEU A 366 8.88 -10.14 -11.70
C LEU A 366 8.02 -9.40 -12.72
N ALA A 367 7.23 -10.14 -13.49
CA ALA A 367 6.24 -9.59 -14.42
C ALA A 367 5.07 -8.93 -13.69
N ARG A 368 4.65 -9.50 -12.56
CA ARG A 368 3.69 -8.90 -11.63
C ARG A 368 4.35 -8.57 -10.28
N GLY A 369 3.61 -7.95 -9.38
CA GLY A 369 4.08 -7.57 -8.05
C GLY A 369 2.95 -7.47 -7.04
N TRP A 370 3.22 -6.96 -5.85
CA TRP A 370 2.23 -6.91 -4.77
C TRP A 370 1.12 -5.85 -4.97
N GLU A 371 1.43 -4.71 -5.61
CA GLU A 371 0.52 -3.56 -5.63
C GLU A 371 -0.74 -3.78 -6.49
N ARG A 372 -1.84 -4.20 -5.85
CA ARG A 372 -3.10 -4.60 -6.51
C ARG A 372 -3.62 -3.58 -7.51
N GLN A 373 -3.52 -2.28 -7.22
CA GLN A 373 -3.99 -1.22 -8.11
C GLN A 373 -3.26 -1.19 -9.45
N LEU A 374 -1.95 -1.46 -9.42
CA LEU A 374 -1.13 -1.60 -10.62
C LEU A 374 -1.40 -2.93 -11.30
N ASP A 375 -1.54 -4.01 -10.55
CA ASP A 375 -1.78 -5.32 -11.15
C ASP A 375 -3.09 -5.38 -11.93
N VAL A 376 -4.17 -4.80 -11.39
CA VAL A 376 -5.45 -4.66 -12.11
C VAL A 376 -5.29 -3.82 -13.38
N LYS A 377 -4.53 -2.73 -13.31
CA LYS A 377 -4.33 -1.80 -14.44
C LYS A 377 -3.46 -2.40 -15.54
N GLU A 378 -2.39 -3.08 -15.16
CA GLU A 378 -1.34 -3.52 -16.08
C GLU A 378 -1.49 -4.98 -16.51
N ASN A 379 -2.27 -5.77 -15.75
CA ASN A 379 -2.50 -7.20 -15.97
C ASN A 379 -3.99 -7.56 -15.79
N ASP A 380 -4.86 -6.80 -16.47
CA ASP A 380 -6.31 -6.96 -16.47
C ASP A 380 -6.79 -8.40 -16.76
N LEU A 381 -6.05 -9.19 -17.54
CA LEU A 381 -6.40 -10.58 -17.89
C LEU A 381 -6.61 -11.51 -16.69
N PHE A 382 -6.04 -11.20 -15.52
CA PHE A 382 -6.23 -11.98 -14.29
C PHE A 382 -7.47 -11.57 -13.49
N TYR A 383 -8.10 -10.45 -13.86
CA TYR A 383 -9.24 -9.85 -13.16
C TYR A 383 -10.51 -9.78 -14.02
N GLU A 384 -10.33 -9.63 -15.33
CA GLU A 384 -11.41 -9.42 -16.29
C GLU A 384 -11.51 -10.56 -17.32
N GLY A 385 -12.74 -11.06 -17.47
CA GLY A 385 -13.06 -12.14 -18.40
C GLY A 385 -12.44 -13.49 -18.01
N VAL A 386 -12.26 -14.36 -19.02
CA VAL A 386 -11.72 -15.71 -18.83
C VAL A 386 -10.24 -15.72 -19.22
N LEU A 387 -9.39 -16.20 -18.31
CA LEU A 387 -7.99 -16.48 -18.58
C LEU A 387 -7.88 -17.77 -19.42
N THR A 388 -7.44 -17.64 -20.67
CA THR A 388 -7.26 -18.76 -21.60
C THR A 388 -5.78 -19.03 -21.83
N PRO A 389 -5.40 -20.27 -22.23
CA PRO A 389 -3.98 -20.60 -22.49
C PRO A 389 -3.30 -19.67 -23.51
N GLN A 390 -4.00 -19.31 -24.59
CA GLN A 390 -3.45 -18.42 -25.62
C GLN A 390 -3.29 -16.99 -25.11
N ARG A 391 -4.30 -16.42 -24.42
CA ARG A 391 -4.20 -15.07 -23.84
C ARG A 391 -3.05 -14.98 -22.85
N TYR A 392 -2.88 -16.01 -22.02
CA TYR A 392 -1.77 -16.08 -21.08
C TYR A 392 -0.42 -16.16 -21.81
N ARG A 393 -0.32 -16.97 -22.86
CA ARG A 393 0.90 -17.05 -23.69
C ARG A 393 1.25 -15.71 -24.34
N ASP A 394 0.27 -15.01 -24.91
CA ASP A 394 0.48 -13.70 -25.53
C ASP A 394 0.93 -12.64 -24.52
N TRP A 395 0.42 -12.74 -23.28
CA TRP A 395 0.84 -11.88 -22.16
C TRP A 395 2.29 -12.15 -21.74
N LEU A 396 2.68 -13.42 -21.60
CA LEU A 396 4.08 -13.82 -21.32
C LEU A 396 5.03 -13.25 -22.40
N ASP A 397 4.65 -13.39 -23.67
CA ASP A 397 5.38 -12.85 -24.82
C ASP A 397 5.48 -11.31 -24.78
N THR A 398 4.39 -10.62 -24.44
CA THR A 398 4.32 -9.16 -24.39
C THR A 398 5.23 -8.58 -23.32
N LEU A 399 5.29 -9.24 -22.16
CA LEU A 399 6.16 -8.88 -21.04
C LEU A 399 7.56 -9.48 -21.17
N ALA A 400 7.89 -10.24 -22.22
CA ALA A 400 9.18 -10.90 -22.37
C ALA A 400 9.55 -11.76 -21.15
N VAL A 401 8.58 -12.53 -20.65
CA VAL A 401 8.78 -13.51 -19.58
C VAL A 401 9.52 -14.71 -20.14
N HIS A 402 10.61 -15.11 -19.47
CA HIS A 402 11.41 -16.28 -19.85
C HIS A 402 11.02 -17.52 -19.07
N TYR A 403 10.68 -17.32 -17.79
CA TYR A 403 10.38 -18.38 -16.87
C TYR A 403 9.08 -18.11 -16.12
N VAL A 404 8.35 -19.18 -15.83
CA VAL A 404 7.20 -19.18 -14.92
C VAL A 404 7.54 -20.14 -13.78
N ALA A 405 7.66 -19.64 -12.55
CA ALA A 405 7.92 -20.49 -11.38
C ALA A 405 6.64 -20.64 -10.55
N VAL A 406 6.19 -21.87 -10.39
CA VAL A 406 4.94 -22.21 -9.69
C VAL A 406 5.28 -22.79 -8.31
N PRO A 407 4.81 -22.17 -7.21
CA PRO A 407 5.00 -22.69 -5.86
C PRO A 407 4.02 -23.81 -5.51
N ASP A 408 4.39 -24.67 -4.56
CA ASP A 408 3.56 -25.73 -3.96
C ASP A 408 2.66 -25.24 -2.80
N THR A 409 2.35 -23.95 -2.76
CA THR A 409 1.53 -23.33 -1.71
C THR A 409 0.16 -22.92 -2.22
N VAL A 410 -0.75 -22.60 -1.28
CA VAL A 410 -2.04 -22.01 -1.63
C VAL A 410 -1.79 -20.65 -2.29
N PRO A 411 -2.19 -20.44 -3.55
CA PRO A 411 -1.97 -19.16 -4.23
C PRO A 411 -3.00 -18.11 -3.77
N ASP A 412 -2.66 -16.84 -3.96
CA ASP A 412 -3.63 -15.73 -3.89
C ASP A 412 -4.82 -16.01 -4.83
N PRO A 413 -6.04 -15.51 -4.53
CA PRO A 413 -7.15 -15.54 -5.45
C PRO A 413 -6.84 -15.21 -6.92
N ALA A 414 -6.00 -14.21 -7.19
CA ALA A 414 -5.60 -13.82 -8.54
C ALA A 414 -4.60 -14.78 -9.20
N GLY A 415 -3.90 -15.62 -8.41
CA GLY A 415 -2.99 -16.65 -8.93
C GLY A 415 -3.66 -17.99 -9.24
N ARG A 416 -4.82 -18.29 -8.64
CA ARG A 416 -5.48 -19.63 -8.77
C ARG A 416 -5.75 -20.09 -10.20
N ALA A 417 -6.21 -19.19 -11.07
CA ALA A 417 -6.54 -19.55 -12.45
C ALA A 417 -5.26 -19.86 -13.24
N GLU A 418 -4.24 -19.04 -13.06
CA GLU A 418 -2.93 -19.21 -13.67
C GLU A 418 -2.22 -20.48 -13.22
N THR A 419 -2.13 -20.72 -11.90
CA THR A 419 -1.53 -21.95 -11.35
C THR A 419 -2.16 -23.18 -11.97
N ARG A 420 -3.49 -23.21 -12.12
CA ARG A 420 -4.20 -24.34 -12.75
C ARG A 420 -3.87 -24.47 -14.24
N LEU A 421 -3.80 -23.38 -14.99
CA LEU A 421 -3.46 -23.42 -16.42
C LEU A 421 -2.04 -23.93 -16.67
N VAL A 422 -1.07 -23.44 -15.89
CA VAL A 422 0.33 -23.82 -16.02
C VAL A 422 0.52 -25.29 -15.63
N THR A 423 0.01 -25.71 -14.47
CA THR A 423 0.19 -27.08 -13.97
C THR A 423 -0.60 -28.13 -14.75
N ALA A 424 -1.69 -27.76 -15.41
CA ALA A 424 -2.42 -28.63 -16.33
C ALA A 424 -1.68 -28.85 -17.67
N GLY A 425 -0.57 -28.15 -17.92
CA GLY A 425 0.16 -28.24 -19.19
C GLY A 425 -0.61 -27.66 -20.37
N ALA A 426 -1.61 -26.80 -20.12
CA ALA A 426 -2.50 -26.28 -21.15
C ALA A 426 -1.88 -25.13 -21.98
N VAL A 427 -0.84 -24.48 -21.45
CA VAL A 427 -0.23 -23.28 -22.04
C VAL A 427 0.75 -23.66 -23.17
N PRO A 428 0.52 -23.21 -24.41
CA PRO A 428 1.38 -23.54 -25.54
C PRO A 428 2.83 -23.11 -25.33
N GLY A 429 3.76 -24.05 -25.52
CA GLY A 429 5.20 -23.80 -25.46
C GLY A 429 5.76 -23.57 -24.06
N LEU A 430 4.99 -23.81 -23.00
CA LEU A 430 5.49 -23.79 -21.63
C LEU A 430 6.00 -25.19 -21.26
N ARG A 431 7.28 -25.32 -20.89
CA ARG A 431 7.92 -26.63 -20.63
C ARG A 431 8.60 -26.63 -19.27
N GLU A 432 8.33 -27.65 -18.45
CA GLU A 432 9.04 -27.80 -17.18
C GLU A 432 10.52 -28.09 -17.44
N VAL A 433 11.40 -27.33 -16.79
CA VAL A 433 12.86 -27.43 -16.97
C VAL A 433 13.60 -27.70 -15.66
N TRP A 434 12.94 -27.49 -14.53
CA TRP A 434 13.48 -27.77 -13.21
C TRP A 434 12.34 -27.88 -12.21
N HIS A 435 12.52 -28.68 -11.17
CA HIS A 435 11.67 -28.69 -10.00
C HIS A 435 12.47 -29.08 -8.77
N ASP A 436 11.92 -28.75 -7.61
CA ASP A 436 12.32 -29.33 -6.33
C ASP A 436 11.08 -29.73 -5.52
N ARG A 437 11.22 -29.79 -4.19
CA ARG A 437 10.12 -30.07 -3.29
C ARG A 437 9.00 -29.02 -3.36
N HIS A 438 9.35 -27.74 -3.56
CA HIS A 438 8.46 -26.60 -3.38
C HIS A 438 8.12 -25.84 -4.66
N TRP A 439 8.90 -26.02 -5.72
CA TRP A 439 8.83 -25.21 -6.91
C TRP A 439 8.87 -26.06 -8.17
N ARG A 440 8.12 -25.63 -9.17
CA ARG A 440 8.25 -26.09 -10.56
C ARG A 440 8.55 -24.89 -11.45
N LEU A 441 9.65 -24.97 -12.17
CA LEU A 441 10.11 -23.93 -13.08
C LEU A 441 9.83 -24.33 -14.52
N TYR A 442 9.08 -23.49 -15.22
CA TYR A 442 8.73 -23.68 -16.61
C TYR A 442 9.43 -22.65 -17.49
N ALA A 443 10.08 -23.08 -18.57
CA ALA A 443 10.62 -22.21 -19.59
C ALA A 443 9.57 -21.89 -20.66
N VAL A 444 9.52 -20.63 -21.08
CA VAL A 444 8.71 -20.18 -22.22
C VAL A 444 9.48 -20.45 -23.52
N ALA A 445 9.00 -21.39 -24.34
CA ALA A 445 9.64 -21.71 -25.61
C ALA A 445 9.66 -20.51 -26.55
N GLY A 446 10.84 -20.12 -27.02
CA GLY A 446 11.02 -18.95 -27.87
C GLY A 446 10.77 -17.63 -27.12
N ALA A 447 11.07 -17.58 -25.81
CA ALA A 447 10.92 -16.38 -25.00
C ALA A 447 11.54 -15.15 -25.68
N ARG A 448 10.76 -14.08 -25.79
CA ARG A 448 11.25 -12.84 -26.40
C ARG A 448 12.32 -12.22 -25.50
N PRO A 449 13.43 -11.71 -26.04
CA PRO A 449 14.41 -11.01 -25.22
C PRO A 449 13.83 -9.68 -24.73
N LEU A 450 14.38 -9.17 -23.62
CA LEU A 450 14.02 -7.84 -23.10
C LEU A 450 14.25 -6.72 -24.13
N VAL A 451 15.17 -6.91 -25.06
CA VAL A 451 15.37 -6.06 -26.24
C VAL A 451 15.90 -6.93 -27.38
N ALA A 452 15.43 -6.69 -28.60
CA ALA A 452 15.88 -7.46 -29.77
C ALA A 452 17.34 -7.10 -30.18
N PRO A 453 18.11 -8.06 -30.72
CA PRO A 453 19.41 -7.79 -31.32
C PRO A 453 19.34 -6.65 -32.37
N PRO A 454 20.40 -5.85 -32.54
CA PRO A 454 21.75 -6.03 -31.99
C PRO A 454 21.94 -5.40 -30.59
N LEU A 455 20.87 -4.96 -29.93
CA LEU A 455 20.92 -4.56 -28.52
C LEU A 455 20.81 -5.81 -27.62
N ARG A 456 21.49 -5.78 -26.48
CA ARG A 456 21.36 -6.79 -25.42
C ARG A 456 21.28 -6.11 -24.07
N VAL A 457 20.43 -6.59 -23.18
CA VAL A 457 20.48 -6.21 -21.76
C VAL A 457 21.59 -7.02 -21.10
N SER A 458 22.62 -6.36 -20.58
CA SER A 458 23.74 -7.00 -19.89
C SER A 458 23.58 -6.99 -18.37
N ALA A 459 22.83 -6.03 -17.83
CA ALA A 459 22.47 -5.97 -16.42
C ALA A 459 21.09 -5.33 -16.25
N LEU A 460 20.32 -5.83 -15.30
CA LEU A 460 19.00 -5.33 -14.96
C LEU A 460 18.91 -5.23 -13.43
N GLY A 461 19.07 -4.02 -12.91
CA GLY A 461 18.90 -3.71 -11.49
C GLY A 461 17.47 -3.28 -11.16
N ALA A 462 17.24 -2.90 -9.90
CA ALA A 462 15.94 -2.40 -9.45
C ALA A 462 15.53 -1.11 -10.17
N ASP A 463 16.45 -0.20 -10.45
CA ASP A 463 16.19 1.07 -11.15
C ASP A 463 17.18 1.36 -12.29
N THR A 464 18.13 0.47 -12.53
CA THR A 464 19.16 0.63 -13.57
C THR A 464 19.04 -0.44 -14.65
N VAL A 465 19.23 -0.06 -15.91
CA VAL A 465 19.32 -1.00 -17.04
C VAL A 465 20.61 -0.73 -17.79
N THR A 466 21.45 -1.75 -17.95
CA THR A 466 22.65 -1.65 -18.80
C THR A 466 22.43 -2.40 -20.10
N LEU A 467 22.63 -1.70 -21.20
CA LEU A 467 22.54 -2.19 -22.56
C LEU A 467 23.94 -2.29 -23.16
N THR A 468 24.14 -3.25 -24.05
CA THR A 468 25.31 -3.33 -24.91
C THR A 468 24.89 -3.48 -26.37
N THR A 469 25.70 -2.94 -27.27
CA THR A 469 25.50 -3.13 -28.71
C THR A 469 26.81 -3.03 -29.48
N PRO A 470 27.04 -3.87 -30.51
CA PRO A 470 28.27 -3.85 -31.31
C PRO A 470 28.28 -2.73 -32.37
N ARG A 471 27.16 -2.03 -32.58
CA ARG A 471 27.01 -0.98 -33.59
C ARG A 471 25.88 -0.03 -33.22
N PRO A 472 25.76 1.16 -33.83
CA PRO A 472 24.60 2.01 -33.64
C PRO A 472 23.30 1.23 -33.89
N ALA A 473 22.36 1.36 -32.97
CA ALA A 473 21.19 0.48 -32.91
C ALA A 473 19.98 1.19 -32.31
N ARG A 474 18.81 0.75 -32.76
CA ARG A 474 17.52 1.13 -32.16
C ARG A 474 16.77 -0.13 -31.78
N GLY A 475 16.06 -0.10 -30.66
CA GLY A 475 15.29 -1.25 -30.19
C GLY A 475 14.27 -0.88 -29.13
N LEU A 476 13.22 -1.70 -29.06
CA LEU A 476 12.18 -1.59 -28.05
C LEU A 476 12.63 -2.38 -26.82
N LEU A 477 12.96 -1.68 -25.74
CA LEU A 477 13.26 -2.26 -24.44
C LEU A 477 11.94 -2.53 -23.70
N ARG A 478 11.75 -3.78 -23.26
CA ARG A 478 10.60 -4.26 -22.49
C ARG A 478 10.67 -3.81 -21.02
N VAL A 479 11.00 -2.55 -20.81
CA VAL A 479 10.90 -1.79 -19.55
C VAL A 479 10.00 -0.60 -19.84
N ARG A 480 9.02 -0.36 -18.97
CA ARG A 480 8.03 0.69 -19.17
C ARG A 480 8.70 2.06 -19.25
N PHE A 481 8.20 2.89 -20.14
CA PHE A 481 8.71 4.23 -20.32
C PHE A 481 8.30 5.12 -19.15
N SER A 482 9.26 5.89 -18.64
CA SER A 482 9.03 7.04 -17.80
C SER A 482 9.76 8.25 -18.39
N PRO A 483 9.17 9.45 -18.36
CA PRO A 483 9.83 10.66 -18.86
C PRO A 483 11.09 11.01 -18.07
N TYR A 484 11.26 10.39 -16.88
CA TYR A 484 12.43 10.54 -16.02
C TYR A 484 13.58 9.59 -16.36
N LEU A 485 13.37 8.55 -17.20
CA LEU A 485 14.47 7.70 -17.65
C LEU A 485 15.45 8.52 -18.49
N LYS A 486 16.75 8.39 -18.20
CA LYS A 486 17.84 9.04 -18.92
C LYS A 486 19.00 8.08 -19.13
N LEU A 487 19.82 8.36 -20.13
CA LEU A 487 21.13 7.73 -20.25
C LEU A 487 22.11 8.43 -19.30
N THR A 488 22.68 7.70 -18.35
CA THR A 488 23.79 8.16 -17.50
C THR A 488 25.15 7.81 -18.11
N ARG A 489 25.19 6.77 -18.95
CA ARG A 489 26.34 6.36 -19.74
C ARG A 489 25.91 6.05 -21.17
N GLY A 490 26.76 6.39 -22.14
CA GLY A 490 26.52 6.17 -23.58
C GLY A 490 25.91 7.39 -24.27
N ARG A 491 25.81 7.33 -25.60
CA ARG A 491 25.27 8.40 -26.45
C ARG A 491 24.05 7.90 -27.22
N GLY A 492 22.98 8.67 -27.21
CA GLY A 492 21.71 8.23 -27.79
C GLY A 492 20.50 8.94 -27.20
N CYS A 493 19.31 8.38 -27.45
CA CYS A 493 18.04 8.92 -26.97
C CYS A 493 17.12 7.83 -26.44
N LEU A 494 16.33 8.19 -25.42
CA LEU A 494 15.21 7.40 -24.91
C LEU A 494 13.90 8.11 -25.24
N SER A 495 12.89 7.37 -25.65
CA SER A 495 11.56 7.91 -25.98
C SER A 495 10.47 6.89 -25.69
N ARG A 496 9.21 7.35 -25.68
CA ARG A 496 8.06 6.47 -25.51
C ARG A 496 7.82 5.65 -26.78
N GLY A 497 7.87 4.33 -26.65
CA GLY A 497 7.55 3.38 -27.72
C GLY A 497 6.10 2.89 -27.67
N PRO A 498 5.71 2.05 -28.64
CA PRO A 498 4.39 1.40 -28.65
C PRO A 498 4.13 0.62 -27.36
N GLY A 499 2.86 0.56 -26.92
CA GLY A 499 2.49 -0.15 -25.69
C GLY A 499 3.06 0.43 -24.39
N GLY A 500 3.61 1.66 -24.43
CA GLY A 500 4.23 2.29 -23.26
C GLY A 500 5.62 1.77 -22.92
N TRP A 501 6.25 0.97 -23.80
CA TRP A 501 7.62 0.50 -23.66
C TRP A 501 8.65 1.60 -23.92
N THR A 502 9.89 1.40 -23.49
CA THR A 502 10.98 2.34 -23.74
C THR A 502 11.61 2.08 -25.10
N LEU A 503 11.54 3.05 -26.02
CA LEU A 503 12.29 3.01 -27.28
C LEU A 503 13.68 3.60 -27.05
N VAL A 504 14.71 2.78 -27.30
CA VAL A 504 16.11 3.14 -27.15
C VAL A 504 16.74 3.32 -28.52
N ARG A 505 17.51 4.40 -28.70
CA ARG A 505 18.42 4.60 -29.83
C ARG A 505 19.80 4.89 -29.26
N LEU A 506 20.79 4.04 -29.56
CA LEU A 506 22.19 4.25 -29.23
C LEU A 506 22.96 4.60 -30.50
N ASP A 507 23.74 5.67 -30.44
CA ASP A 507 24.42 6.24 -31.61
C ASP A 507 25.83 5.68 -31.80
N ARG A 508 26.34 4.93 -30.82
CA ARG A 508 27.68 4.33 -30.83
C ARG A 508 27.66 2.89 -30.33
N PRO A 509 28.61 2.05 -30.78
CA PRO A 509 28.85 0.76 -30.14
C PRO A 509 29.31 0.93 -28.69
N GLY A 510 29.11 -0.11 -27.88
CA GLY A 510 29.56 -0.17 -26.49
C GLY A 510 28.42 -0.34 -25.50
N SER A 511 28.68 0.06 -24.26
CA SER A 511 27.75 -0.04 -23.13
C SER A 511 27.05 1.29 -22.87
N ALA A 512 25.74 1.23 -22.58
CA ALA A 512 24.91 2.35 -22.20
C ALA A 512 24.10 2.01 -20.95
N THR A 513 23.97 2.96 -20.03
CA THR A 513 23.26 2.76 -18.76
C THR A 513 22.07 3.71 -18.68
N ILE A 514 20.90 3.17 -18.37
CA ILE A 514 19.64 3.88 -18.18
C ILE A 514 19.35 3.92 -16.69
N GLU A 515 19.07 5.12 -16.17
CA GLU A 515 18.67 5.35 -14.78
C GLU A 515 17.55 6.39 -14.73
N PRO A 516 16.70 6.38 -13.69
CA PRO A 516 15.74 7.43 -13.47
C PRO A 516 16.42 8.71 -12.95
N GLY A 517 15.99 9.87 -13.43
CA GLY A 517 16.43 11.16 -12.93
C GLY A 517 15.32 12.19 -13.04
N PHE A 518 14.77 12.57 -11.88
CA PHE A 518 13.71 13.57 -11.79
C PHE A 518 14.17 14.93 -12.31
N ALA A 519 13.28 15.61 -13.03
CA ALA A 519 13.45 16.98 -13.44
C ALA A 519 12.07 17.61 -13.66
N LEU A 520 11.84 18.82 -13.12
CA LEU A 520 10.55 19.50 -13.23
C LEU A 520 10.09 19.68 -14.68
N GLY A 521 10.99 20.08 -15.57
CA GLY A 521 10.71 20.22 -17.01
C GLY A 521 10.46 18.89 -17.75
N ARG A 522 10.50 17.75 -17.05
CA ARG A 522 10.18 16.42 -17.62
C ARG A 522 8.82 15.89 -17.18
N ILE A 523 8.08 16.58 -16.32
CA ILE A 523 6.70 16.21 -15.98
C ILE A 523 5.88 16.16 -17.29
N HIS A 524 5.28 15.01 -17.58
CA HIS A 524 4.55 14.72 -18.83
C HIS A 524 5.32 14.91 -20.15
N ALA A 525 6.65 15.00 -20.12
CA ALA A 525 7.42 15.22 -21.34
C ALA A 525 7.31 14.04 -22.31
N THR A 526 6.92 14.33 -23.54
CA THR A 526 6.83 13.36 -24.65
C THR A 526 8.07 13.37 -25.53
N ALA A 527 8.83 14.48 -25.52
CA ALA A 527 10.05 14.62 -26.31
C ALA A 527 11.13 13.60 -25.86
N PRO A 528 11.89 13.03 -26.81
CA PRO A 528 13.01 12.15 -26.50
C PRO A 528 13.99 12.80 -25.54
N ARG A 529 14.56 12.01 -24.62
CA ARG A 529 15.64 12.44 -23.72
C ARG A 529 16.96 11.92 -24.27
N CYS A 530 17.78 12.81 -24.81
CA CYS A 530 19.04 12.46 -25.45
C CYS A 530 20.25 12.80 -24.55
N ALA A 531 21.31 12.00 -24.67
CA ALA A 531 22.61 12.24 -24.07
C ALA A 531 23.68 12.26 -25.18
N GLY A 532 24.52 13.31 -25.16
CA GLY A 532 25.39 13.74 -26.24
C GLY A 532 26.79 13.16 -26.25
#